data_AF-A0A7C5WDQ9-F1
#
_entry.id   AF-A0A7C5WDQ9-F1
#
_cell.length_a   1.000
_cell.length_b   1.000
_cell.length_c   1.000
_cell.angle_alpha   90.00
_cell.angle_beta   90.00
_cell.angle_gamma   90.00
#
_symmetry.space_group_name_H-M   'P 1'
#
loop_
_entity.id
_entity.type
_entity.pdbx_description
1 polymer ?
#
loop_
_entity_poly.entity_id
_entity_poly.type
_entity_poly.pdbx_seq_one_letter_code
_entity_poly.pdbx_strand_id
1 'polypeptide(L)'
;ELLTLRREIAELRDVLILMKKSGYQMRMPERKYRLLKMLTGISIREEFALRLCEKAEDMDSLLEILSKEIRTVDPGGSSKMVLLFGPTGSGKTSTIIKLASQAIKRGERIAIISLDSYKMGGAEQVRAYTRILNIPFARVFDADETKRALSRFNNIDRVFIDTAGRHPSDRRYLDQLKRLCRSDLPIETHLIMSASSDNDFLTESYRYYKEMDIDCLGFTKLDESVNRGCIYNLSLIYSRPIAYLTTGQRIPNDILFPDSRTVARLILENNDNKIRPNKGVSQ
;
A
#
# COMPACT_ATOMS: atom_id res chain seq x y z
N GLU A 1 16.58 32.21 10.14
CA GLU A 1 15.55 31.23 10.55
C GLU A 1 15.97 29.79 10.25
N LEU A 2 16.12 29.36 8.99
CA LEU A 2 16.49 27.96 8.68
C LEU A 2 17.88 27.53 9.20
N LEU A 3 18.85 28.45 9.17
CA LEU A 3 20.20 28.23 9.70
C LEU A 3 20.23 28.15 11.23
N THR A 4 19.38 28.95 11.89
CA THR A 4 19.21 28.95 13.34
C THR A 4 18.58 27.63 13.81
N LEU A 5 17.51 27.19 13.14
CA LEU A 5 16.87 25.89 13.38
C LEU A 5 17.83 24.70 13.19
N ARG A 6 18.67 24.74 12.14
CA ARG A 6 19.69 23.70 11.92
C ARG A 6 20.73 23.65 13.03
N ARG A 7 21.10 24.81 13.60
CA ARG A 7 22.04 24.91 14.72
C ARG A 7 21.41 24.36 16.00
N GLU A 8 20.18 24.74 16.32
CA GLU A 8 19.44 24.21 17.48
C GLU A 8 19.26 22.68 17.42
N ILE A 9 18.93 22.13 16.24
CA ILE A 9 18.84 20.67 16.05
C ILE A 9 20.19 19.97 16.27
N ALA A 10 21.29 20.60 15.86
CA ALA A 10 22.64 20.04 16.09
C ALA A 10 22.99 20.03 17.58
N GLU A 11 22.72 21.14 18.29
CA GLU A 11 22.96 21.24 19.73
C GLU A 11 22.12 20.24 20.53
N LEU A 12 20.84 20.05 20.17
CA LEU A 12 19.98 19.02 20.79
C LEU A 12 20.49 17.60 20.55
N ARG A 13 21.03 17.31 19.36
CA ARG A 13 21.67 16.01 19.07
C ARG A 13 22.88 15.77 19.95
N ASP A 14 23.72 16.79 20.13
CA ASP A 14 24.93 16.68 20.96
C ASP A 14 24.58 16.43 22.44
N VAL A 15 23.55 17.11 22.96
CA VAL A 15 23.02 16.86 24.31
C VAL A 15 22.50 15.42 24.45
N LEU A 16 21.73 14.92 23.47
CA LEU A 16 21.22 13.54 23.50
C LEU A 16 22.35 12.51 23.46
N ILE A 17 23.40 12.75 22.66
CA ILE A 17 24.59 11.88 22.61
C ILE A 17 25.32 11.91 23.95
N LEU A 18 25.48 13.08 24.56
CA LEU A 18 26.12 13.25 25.86
C LEU A 18 25.35 12.51 26.96
N MET A 19 24.02 12.64 26.99
CA MET A 19 23.14 11.91 27.91
C MET A 19 23.28 10.39 27.74
N LYS A 20 23.31 9.89 26.50
CA LYS A 20 23.51 8.46 26.24
C LYS A 20 24.88 7.96 26.71
N LYS A 21 25.94 8.77 26.54
CA LYS A 21 27.31 8.45 27.00
C LYS A 21 27.48 8.52 28.52
N SER A 22 26.73 9.37 29.22
CA SER A 22 26.75 9.47 30.69
C SER A 22 25.97 8.36 31.39
N GLY A 23 25.48 7.37 30.66
CA GLY A 23 24.70 6.27 31.22
C GLY A 23 23.26 6.66 31.58
N TYR A 24 22.80 7.85 31.16
CA TYR A 24 21.41 8.25 31.33
C TYR A 24 20.52 7.34 30.47
N GLN A 25 19.87 6.38 31.11
CA GLN A 25 18.78 5.64 30.50
C GLN A 25 17.52 6.49 30.62
N MET A 26 17.01 7.01 29.49
CA MET A 26 15.63 7.51 29.46
C MET A 26 14.71 6.36 29.88
N ARG A 27 14.24 6.39 31.13
CA ARG A 27 13.24 5.44 31.60
C ARG A 27 11.89 5.85 31.04
N MET A 28 11.52 5.25 29.91
CA MET A 28 10.16 5.33 29.40
C MET A 28 9.22 4.68 30.43
N PRO A 29 8.05 5.27 30.75
CA PRO A 29 7.06 4.63 31.61
C PRO A 29 6.73 3.23 31.09
N GLU A 30 6.60 2.24 31.97
CA GLU A 30 6.44 0.82 31.57
C GLU A 30 5.29 0.60 30.58
N ARG A 31 4.18 1.32 30.75
CA ARG A 31 3.03 1.30 29.84
C ARG A 31 3.41 1.74 28.42
N LYS A 32 4.16 2.84 28.29
CA LYS A 32 4.63 3.35 27.00
C LYS A 32 5.70 2.44 26.39
N TYR A 33 6.58 1.85 27.19
CA TYR A 33 7.55 0.86 26.71
C TYR A 33 6.87 -0.40 26.16
N ARG A 34 5.84 -0.92 26.84
CA ARG A 34 5.03 -2.04 26.33
C ARG A 34 4.35 -1.70 25.01
N LEU A 35 3.78 -0.49 24.90
CA LEU A 35 3.15 -0.02 23.67
C LEU A 35 4.16 0.07 22.52
N LEU A 36 5.34 0.63 22.78
CA LEU A 36 6.43 0.73 21.80
C LEU A 36 6.88 -0.66 21.32
N LYS A 37 7.04 -1.63 22.24
CA LYS A 37 7.38 -3.01 21.91
C LYS A 37 6.31 -3.72 21.09
N MET A 38 5.03 -3.47 21.38
CA MET A 38 3.92 -3.99 20.59
C MET A 38 3.92 -3.40 19.18
N LEU A 39 4.00 -2.08 19.04
CA LEU A 39 3.98 -1.37 17.76
C LEU A 39 5.16 -1.80 16.86
N THR A 40 6.36 -1.83 17.43
CA THR A 40 7.55 -2.32 16.70
C THR A 40 7.43 -3.82 16.39
N GLY A 41 6.83 -4.60 17.28
CA GLY A 41 6.55 -6.03 17.09
C GLY A 41 5.59 -6.35 15.94
N ILE A 42 4.64 -5.46 15.64
CA ILE A 42 3.77 -5.54 14.45
C ILE A 42 4.37 -4.86 13.22
N SER A 43 5.68 -4.61 13.23
CA SER A 43 6.47 -4.00 12.14
C SER A 43 6.17 -2.52 11.86
N ILE A 44 5.58 -1.76 12.78
CA ILE A 44 5.55 -0.29 12.67
C ILE A 44 6.97 0.23 12.92
N ARG A 45 7.45 1.12 12.04
CA ARG A 45 8.81 1.70 12.15
C ARG A 45 8.96 2.44 13.48
N GLU A 46 10.15 2.34 14.08
CA GLU A 46 10.42 2.84 15.43
C GLU A 46 10.09 4.33 15.56
N GLU A 47 10.44 5.17 14.58
CA GLU A 47 10.12 6.59 14.61
C GLU A 47 8.62 6.88 14.64
N PHE A 48 7.81 6.05 13.96
CA PHE A 48 6.36 6.21 13.95
C PHE A 48 5.74 5.61 15.21
N ALA A 49 6.30 4.52 15.73
CA ALA A 49 5.88 3.91 16.97
C ALA A 49 6.11 4.84 18.17
N LEU A 50 7.24 5.53 18.23
CA LEU A 50 7.54 6.55 19.25
C LEU A 50 6.52 7.69 19.18
N ARG A 51 6.26 8.24 17.99
CA ARG A 51 5.25 9.29 17.78
C ARG A 51 3.85 8.86 18.23
N LEU A 52 3.49 7.60 17.96
CA LEU A 52 2.22 7.04 18.42
C LEU A 52 2.19 6.92 19.96
N CYS A 53 3.28 6.47 20.59
CA CYS A 53 3.38 6.36 22.05
C CYS A 53 3.41 7.72 22.78
N GLU A 54 3.78 8.79 22.09
CA GLU A 54 3.67 10.15 22.62
C GLU A 54 2.21 10.56 22.76
N LYS A 55 1.38 10.25 21.75
CA LYS A 55 -0.02 10.67 21.64
C LYS A 55 -1.01 9.70 22.31
N ALA A 56 -0.72 8.40 22.30
CA ALA A 56 -1.61 7.36 22.78
C ALA A 56 -1.30 6.96 24.22
N GLU A 57 -2.34 6.72 25.01
CA GLU A 57 -2.22 6.20 26.37
C GLU A 57 -2.54 4.71 26.42
N ASP A 58 -3.51 4.23 25.65
CA ASP A 58 -4.01 2.85 25.57
C ASP A 58 -4.30 2.43 24.11
N MET A 59 -4.84 1.21 23.96
CA MET A 59 -5.24 0.65 22.68
C MET A 59 -6.41 1.42 22.03
N ASP A 60 -7.33 1.96 22.82
CA ASP A 60 -8.49 2.69 22.27
C ASP A 60 -8.07 4.04 21.69
N SER A 61 -7.26 4.81 22.44
CA SER A 61 -6.66 6.04 21.93
C SER A 61 -5.71 5.77 20.75
N LEU A 62 -4.96 4.67 20.77
CA LEU A 62 -4.12 4.26 19.64
C LEU A 62 -4.95 3.97 18.39
N LEU A 63 -6.05 3.23 18.51
CA LEU A 63 -6.97 2.95 17.42
C LEU A 63 -7.55 4.25 16.85
N GLU A 64 -7.94 5.18 17.71
CA GLU A 64 -8.47 6.49 17.29
C GLU A 64 -7.42 7.31 16.53
N ILE A 65 -6.19 7.37 17.04
CA ILE A 65 -5.07 8.08 16.39
C ILE A 65 -4.77 7.47 15.03
N LEU A 66 -4.63 6.15 14.93
CA LEU A 66 -4.40 5.47 13.66
C LEU A 66 -5.55 5.72 12.67
N SER A 67 -6.79 5.66 13.14
CA SER A 67 -7.97 5.91 12.29
C SER A 67 -8.02 7.34 11.76
N LYS A 68 -7.50 8.33 12.52
CA LYS A 68 -7.42 9.73 12.11
C LYS A 68 -6.26 10.00 11.16
N GLU A 69 -5.11 9.34 11.34
CA GLU A 69 -3.92 9.55 10.53
C GLU A 69 -3.98 8.77 9.19
N ILE A 70 -4.68 7.63 9.15
CA ILE A 70 -4.91 6.85 7.93
C ILE A 70 -6.01 7.50 7.11
N ARG A 71 -5.74 7.73 5.83
CA ARG A 71 -6.74 8.13 4.84
C ARG A 71 -7.14 6.93 3.99
N THR A 72 -8.43 6.81 3.70
CA THR A 72 -8.93 5.84 2.71
C THR A 72 -9.72 6.56 1.63
N VAL A 73 -9.91 5.90 0.49
CA VAL A 73 -10.66 6.40 -0.65
C VAL A 73 -11.43 5.26 -1.29
N ASP A 74 -12.61 5.53 -1.85
CA ASP A 74 -13.28 4.54 -2.69
C ASP A 74 -12.60 4.51 -4.07
N PRO A 75 -12.06 3.37 -4.52
CA PRO A 75 -11.51 3.22 -5.88
C PRO A 75 -12.58 3.31 -6.98
N GLY A 76 -13.86 3.44 -6.61
CA GLY A 76 -14.98 3.74 -7.50
C GLY A 76 -14.93 5.13 -8.16
N GLY A 77 -13.88 5.93 -7.98
CA GLY A 77 -13.75 7.31 -8.47
C GLY A 77 -14.03 7.56 -9.96
N SER A 78 -14.10 8.84 -10.34
CA SER A 78 -14.46 9.30 -11.70
C SER A 78 -13.43 8.98 -12.79
N SER A 79 -12.27 8.45 -12.42
CA SER A 79 -11.18 8.18 -13.36
C SER A 79 -11.55 7.04 -14.31
N LYS A 80 -11.55 7.35 -15.60
CA LYS A 80 -11.84 6.38 -16.65
C LYS A 80 -10.75 5.31 -16.74
N MET A 81 -9.52 5.59 -16.30
CA MET A 81 -8.39 4.67 -16.43
C MET A 81 -7.66 4.51 -15.11
N VAL A 82 -7.38 3.27 -14.73
CA VAL A 82 -6.71 2.92 -13.47
C VAL A 82 -5.48 2.07 -13.78
N LEU A 83 -4.29 2.59 -13.50
CA LEU A 83 -3.00 1.93 -13.70
C LEU A 83 -2.50 1.36 -12.37
N LEU A 84 -2.31 0.04 -12.31
CA LEU A 84 -1.68 -0.60 -11.15
C LEU A 84 -0.21 -0.85 -11.44
N PHE A 85 0.66 -0.35 -10.55
CA PHE A 85 2.12 -0.57 -10.61
C PHE A 85 2.68 -0.90 -9.23
N GLY A 86 3.93 -1.38 -9.18
CA GLY A 86 4.57 -1.86 -7.94
C GLY A 86 5.44 -3.10 -8.18
N PRO A 87 6.11 -3.60 -7.12
CA PRO A 87 7.12 -4.63 -7.24
C PRO A 87 6.63 -5.96 -7.83
N THR A 88 7.57 -6.80 -8.28
CA THR A 88 7.27 -8.19 -8.64
C THR A 88 6.61 -8.93 -7.48
N GLY A 89 5.56 -9.70 -7.77
CA GLY A 89 4.87 -10.51 -6.76
C GLY A 89 3.94 -9.74 -5.83
N SER A 90 3.78 -8.42 -6.00
CA SER A 90 2.88 -7.61 -5.16
C SER A 90 1.39 -7.84 -5.42
N GLY A 91 1.01 -8.68 -6.37
CA GLY A 91 -0.40 -9.04 -6.61
C GLY A 91 -1.19 -8.13 -7.56
N LYS A 92 -0.52 -7.28 -8.36
CA LYS A 92 -1.15 -6.37 -9.35
C LYS A 92 -2.19 -7.05 -10.25
N THR A 93 -1.77 -8.07 -10.99
CA THR A 93 -2.63 -8.79 -11.95
C THR A 93 -3.87 -9.38 -11.30
N SER A 94 -3.70 -10.08 -10.16
CA SER A 94 -4.84 -10.63 -9.40
C SER A 94 -5.77 -9.51 -8.89
N THR A 95 -5.20 -8.40 -8.45
CA THR A 95 -5.96 -7.24 -7.97
C THR A 95 -6.78 -6.60 -9.10
N ILE A 96 -6.21 -6.44 -10.29
CA ILE A 96 -6.94 -5.94 -11.46
C ILE A 96 -8.13 -6.84 -11.78
N ILE A 97 -7.95 -8.16 -11.77
CA ILE A 97 -9.04 -9.07 -12.08
C ILE A 97 -10.15 -8.94 -11.02
N LYS A 98 -9.79 -8.79 -9.73
CA LYS A 98 -10.78 -8.54 -8.67
C LYS A 98 -11.50 -7.21 -8.85
N LEU A 99 -10.78 -6.12 -9.14
CA LEU A 99 -11.36 -4.80 -9.38
C LEU A 99 -12.29 -4.81 -10.60
N ALA A 100 -11.86 -5.39 -11.71
CA ALA A 100 -12.67 -5.55 -12.91
C ALA A 100 -13.95 -6.35 -12.62
N SER A 101 -13.84 -7.45 -11.88
CA SER A 101 -15.01 -8.26 -11.52
C SER A 101 -15.97 -7.53 -10.57
N GLN A 102 -15.46 -6.71 -9.65
CA GLN A 102 -16.28 -5.87 -8.77
C GLN A 102 -17.00 -4.77 -9.57
N ALA A 103 -16.32 -4.15 -10.53
CA ALA A 103 -16.91 -3.13 -11.38
C ALA A 103 -17.99 -3.71 -12.32
N ILE A 104 -17.77 -4.91 -12.88
CA ILE A 104 -18.80 -5.65 -13.63
C ILE A 104 -20.02 -5.94 -12.76
N LYS A 105 -19.82 -6.35 -11.49
CA LYS A 105 -20.93 -6.54 -10.53
C LYS A 105 -21.71 -5.25 -10.25
N ARG A 106 -21.07 -4.08 -10.37
CA ARG A 106 -21.70 -2.76 -10.27
C ARG A 106 -22.38 -2.31 -11.57
N GLY A 107 -22.31 -3.10 -12.64
CA GLY A 107 -22.90 -2.80 -13.94
C GLY A 107 -22.01 -1.95 -14.86
N GLU A 108 -20.74 -1.74 -14.51
CA GLU A 108 -19.80 -0.98 -15.34
C GLU A 108 -19.31 -1.81 -16.53
N ARG A 109 -19.15 -1.17 -17.69
CA ARG A 109 -18.53 -1.75 -18.88
C ARG A 109 -17.03 -1.54 -18.80
N ILE A 110 -16.29 -2.65 -18.72
CA ILE A 110 -14.86 -2.64 -18.40
C ILE A 110 -14.03 -3.13 -19.58
N ALA A 111 -12.84 -2.58 -19.74
CA ALA A 111 -11.78 -3.18 -20.54
C ALA A 111 -10.48 -3.33 -19.73
N ILE A 112 -9.62 -4.26 -20.15
CA ILE A 112 -8.30 -4.43 -19.55
C ILE A 112 -7.21 -4.24 -20.60
N ILE A 113 -6.20 -3.44 -20.25
CA ILE A 113 -4.98 -3.27 -21.04
C ILE A 113 -3.83 -3.89 -20.25
N SER A 114 -2.93 -4.61 -20.92
CA SER A 114 -1.69 -5.10 -20.30
C SER A 114 -0.47 -4.48 -20.98
N LEU A 115 0.38 -3.86 -20.16
CA LEU A 115 1.71 -3.32 -20.51
C LEU A 115 2.83 -4.36 -20.29
N ASP A 116 2.48 -5.62 -20.00
CA ASP A 116 3.49 -6.65 -19.78
C ASP A 116 4.11 -7.07 -21.11
N SER A 117 5.31 -6.57 -21.37
CA SER A 117 6.11 -6.86 -22.56
C SER A 117 7.03 -8.07 -22.42
N TYR A 118 7.18 -8.62 -21.21
CA TYR A 118 8.34 -9.48 -20.90
C TYR A 118 7.96 -10.88 -20.40
N LYS A 119 6.85 -11.04 -19.67
CA LYS A 119 6.41 -12.37 -19.21
C LYS A 119 5.24 -12.86 -20.05
N MET A 120 5.42 -14.03 -20.67
CA MET A 120 4.31 -14.71 -21.35
C MET A 120 3.19 -15.09 -20.36
N GLY A 121 3.50 -15.45 -19.10
CA GLY A 121 2.50 -15.95 -18.16
C GLY A 121 1.54 -14.90 -17.55
N GLY A 122 1.97 -13.66 -17.31
CA GLY A 122 1.14 -12.63 -16.66
C GLY A 122 -0.01 -12.17 -17.55
N ALA A 123 0.31 -11.81 -18.79
CA ALA A 123 -0.66 -11.43 -19.80
C ALA A 123 -1.62 -12.58 -20.16
N GLU A 124 -1.19 -13.83 -20.07
CA GLU A 124 -2.05 -14.99 -20.32
C GLU A 124 -3.11 -15.19 -19.24
N GLN A 125 -2.75 -14.97 -17.97
CA GLN A 125 -3.72 -15.00 -16.88
C GLN A 125 -4.80 -13.94 -17.08
N VAL A 126 -4.42 -12.70 -17.39
CA VAL A 126 -5.38 -11.63 -17.70
C VAL A 126 -6.26 -12.02 -18.88
N ARG A 127 -5.66 -12.48 -19.99
CA ARG A 127 -6.38 -12.88 -21.20
C ARG A 127 -7.38 -14.02 -20.95
N ALA A 128 -7.05 -14.97 -20.09
CA ALA A 128 -7.96 -16.06 -19.73
C ALA A 128 -9.18 -15.50 -18.99
N TYR A 129 -8.97 -14.62 -18.00
CA TYR A 129 -10.06 -14.00 -17.26
C TYR A 129 -10.90 -13.06 -18.12
N THR A 130 -10.30 -12.27 -19.01
CA THR A 130 -11.07 -11.37 -19.88
C THR A 130 -11.94 -12.14 -20.85
N ARG A 131 -11.51 -13.33 -21.31
CA ARG A 131 -12.34 -14.24 -22.11
C ARG A 131 -13.50 -14.81 -21.29
N ILE A 132 -13.24 -15.26 -20.06
CA ILE A 132 -14.29 -15.80 -19.15
C ILE A 132 -15.34 -14.71 -18.84
N LEU A 133 -14.89 -13.48 -18.61
CA LEU A 133 -15.75 -12.33 -18.30
C LEU A 133 -16.34 -11.67 -19.54
N ASN A 134 -15.95 -12.11 -20.75
CA ASN A 134 -16.34 -11.52 -22.03
C ASN A 134 -16.13 -9.99 -22.11
N ILE A 135 -14.97 -9.52 -21.66
CA ILE A 135 -14.59 -8.09 -21.69
C ILE A 135 -13.44 -7.83 -22.67
N PRO A 136 -13.37 -6.62 -23.29
CA PRO A 136 -12.28 -6.25 -24.18
C PRO A 136 -10.92 -6.32 -23.49
N PHE A 137 -9.94 -6.84 -24.22
CA PHE A 137 -8.55 -6.95 -23.79
C PHE A 137 -7.59 -6.50 -24.89
N ALA A 138 -6.56 -5.74 -24.51
CA ALA A 138 -5.46 -5.40 -25.41
C ALA A 138 -4.12 -5.53 -24.69
N ARG A 139 -3.11 -6.02 -25.43
CA ARG A 139 -1.71 -5.94 -25.01
C ARG A 139 -1.07 -4.78 -25.76
N VAL A 140 -0.37 -3.91 -25.04
CA VAL A 140 0.25 -2.70 -25.59
C VAL A 140 1.64 -2.50 -24.99
N PHE A 141 2.49 -1.78 -25.71
CA PHE A 141 3.88 -1.52 -25.30
C PHE A 141 4.13 -0.08 -24.88
N ASP A 142 3.33 0.87 -25.33
CA ASP A 142 3.53 2.30 -25.07
C ASP A 142 2.22 3.09 -25.04
N ALA A 143 2.35 4.41 -24.86
CA ALA A 143 1.22 5.33 -24.83
C ALA A 143 0.45 5.38 -26.15
N ASP A 144 1.13 5.32 -27.30
CA ASP A 144 0.48 5.41 -28.61
C ASP A 144 -0.32 4.13 -28.92
N GLU A 145 0.22 2.97 -28.58
CA GLU A 145 -0.52 1.71 -28.63
C GLU A 145 -1.68 1.68 -27.63
N THR A 146 -1.50 2.24 -26.43
CA THR A 146 -2.59 2.38 -25.46
C THR A 146 -3.74 3.20 -26.07
N LYS A 147 -3.44 4.34 -26.69
CA LYS A 147 -4.44 5.16 -27.39
C LYS A 147 -5.14 4.41 -28.53
N ARG A 148 -4.38 3.68 -29.37
CA ARG A 148 -4.95 2.85 -30.46
C ARG A 148 -5.82 1.70 -29.95
N ALA A 149 -5.49 1.12 -28.80
CA ALA A 149 -6.31 0.10 -28.17
C ALA A 149 -7.62 0.70 -27.64
N LEU A 150 -7.53 1.84 -26.95
CA LEU A 150 -8.69 2.57 -26.44
C LEU A 150 -9.67 2.98 -27.53
N SER A 151 -9.19 3.37 -28.72
CA SER A 151 -10.08 3.74 -29.83
C SER A 151 -10.90 2.56 -30.38
N ARG A 152 -10.53 1.31 -30.05
CA ARG A 152 -11.28 0.10 -30.42
C ARG A 152 -12.27 -0.33 -29.33
N PHE A 153 -12.14 0.23 -28.14
CA PHE A 153 -13.02 -0.06 -27.02
C PHE A 153 -14.24 0.85 -27.07
N ASN A 154 -15.33 0.32 -27.61
CA ASN A 154 -16.59 1.04 -27.68
C ASN A 154 -17.30 0.98 -26.32
N ASN A 155 -17.86 2.12 -25.89
CA ASN A 155 -18.82 2.15 -24.79
C ASN A 155 -18.26 1.62 -23.45
N ILE A 156 -16.99 1.92 -23.15
CA ILE A 156 -16.32 1.51 -21.91
C ILE A 156 -16.35 2.64 -20.88
N ASP A 157 -16.80 2.30 -19.67
CA ASP A 157 -16.87 3.20 -18.52
C ASP A 157 -15.52 3.28 -17.81
N ARG A 158 -14.81 2.14 -17.71
CA ARG A 158 -13.52 2.07 -17.02
C ARG A 158 -12.53 1.08 -17.65
N VAL A 159 -11.26 1.46 -17.65
CA VAL A 159 -10.15 0.67 -18.17
C VAL A 159 -9.15 0.41 -17.05
N PHE A 160 -8.85 -0.87 -16.79
CA PHE A 160 -7.76 -1.24 -15.88
C PHE A 160 -6.50 -1.56 -16.67
N ILE A 161 -5.38 -0.97 -16.28
CA ILE A 161 -4.08 -1.16 -16.94
C ILE A 161 -3.18 -1.99 -16.02
N ASP A 162 -2.90 -3.22 -16.44
CA ASP A 162 -1.95 -4.13 -15.79
C ASP A 162 -0.53 -3.84 -16.24
N THR A 163 0.38 -3.85 -15.28
CA THR A 163 1.80 -3.64 -15.55
C THR A 163 2.62 -4.84 -15.10
N ALA A 164 3.73 -5.09 -15.80
CA ALA A 164 4.66 -6.13 -15.37
C ALA A 164 5.17 -5.85 -13.95
N GLY A 165 5.21 -6.89 -13.11
CA GLY A 165 6.00 -6.81 -11.89
C GLY A 165 7.48 -6.75 -12.24
N ARG A 166 8.10 -5.58 -12.04
CA ARG A 166 9.54 -5.39 -12.14
C ARG A 166 10.14 -5.01 -10.81
N HIS A 167 11.44 -5.25 -10.68
CA HIS A 167 12.19 -4.77 -9.52
C HIS A 167 12.15 -3.23 -9.52
N PRO A 168 11.95 -2.57 -8.35
CA PRO A 168 11.87 -1.12 -8.26
C PRO A 168 13.07 -0.38 -8.91
N SER A 169 14.25 -1.02 -8.96
CA SER A 169 15.47 -0.44 -9.54
C SER A 169 15.51 -0.35 -11.07
N ASP A 170 14.53 -0.92 -11.79
CA ASP A 170 14.46 -0.80 -13.25
C ASP A 170 13.97 0.60 -13.66
N ARG A 171 14.91 1.54 -13.79
CA ARG A 171 14.62 2.93 -14.20
C ARG A 171 13.94 3.04 -15.55
N ARG A 172 14.29 2.18 -16.52
CA ARG A 172 13.70 2.23 -17.87
C ARG A 172 12.20 1.95 -17.82
N TYR A 173 11.81 0.99 -16.98
CA TYR A 173 10.42 0.66 -16.75
C TYR A 173 9.65 1.82 -16.07
N LEU A 174 10.23 2.44 -15.04
CA LEU A 174 9.60 3.59 -14.40
C LEU A 174 9.45 4.77 -15.36
N ASP A 175 10.47 5.05 -16.19
CA ASP A 175 10.39 6.12 -17.18
C ASP A 175 9.30 5.86 -18.23
N GLN A 176 9.10 4.60 -18.63
CA GLN A 176 8.01 4.20 -19.51
C GLN A 176 6.64 4.45 -18.87
N LEU A 177 6.46 4.07 -17.60
CA LEU A 177 5.21 4.35 -16.88
C LEU A 177 4.98 5.86 -16.71
N LYS A 178 6.01 6.64 -16.38
CA LYS A 178 5.92 8.11 -16.27
C LYS A 178 5.49 8.74 -17.59
N ARG A 179 6.04 8.28 -18.72
CA ARG A 179 5.63 8.78 -20.05
C ARG A 179 4.16 8.50 -20.33
N LEU A 180 3.68 7.32 -19.96
CA LEU A 180 2.26 6.98 -20.08
C LEU A 180 1.38 7.87 -19.20
N CYS A 181 1.75 8.06 -17.93
CA CYS A 181 0.98 8.88 -16.98
C CYS A 181 1.00 10.38 -17.33
N ARG A 182 2.04 10.86 -18.03
CA ARG A 182 2.13 12.25 -18.52
C ARG A 182 1.44 12.48 -19.87
N SER A 183 0.80 11.45 -20.44
CA SER A 183 -0.02 11.63 -21.62
C SER A 183 -1.32 12.39 -21.28
N ASP A 184 -2.08 12.73 -22.31
CA ASP A 184 -3.44 13.29 -22.25
C ASP A 184 -4.52 12.29 -21.77
N LEU A 185 -4.12 11.08 -21.35
CA LEU A 185 -5.04 10.07 -20.84
C LEU A 185 -5.37 10.34 -19.35
N PRO A 186 -6.64 10.23 -18.94
CA PRO A 186 -7.06 10.44 -17.55
C PRO A 186 -6.77 9.20 -16.69
N ILE A 187 -5.48 8.98 -16.40
CA ILE A 187 -4.97 7.81 -15.66
C ILE A 187 -4.83 8.14 -14.19
N GLU A 188 -5.52 7.37 -13.35
CA GLU A 188 -5.29 7.28 -11.92
C GLU A 188 -4.30 6.17 -11.60
N THR A 189 -3.37 6.44 -10.69
CA THR A 189 -2.17 5.63 -10.45
C THR A 189 -2.21 4.98 -9.07
N HIS A 190 -2.18 3.65 -9.05
CA HIS A 190 -2.32 2.85 -7.83
C HIS A 190 -1.04 2.09 -7.57
N LEU A 191 -0.35 2.42 -6.47
CA LEU A 191 0.82 1.64 -6.04
C LEU A 191 0.39 0.43 -5.22
N ILE A 192 0.75 -0.76 -5.71
CA ILE A 192 0.41 -2.04 -5.10
C ILE A 192 1.60 -2.63 -4.36
N MET A 193 1.44 -2.84 -3.06
CA MET A 193 2.45 -3.38 -2.15
C MET A 193 1.94 -4.61 -1.40
N SER A 194 2.81 -5.56 -1.07
CA SER A 194 2.44 -6.70 -0.22
C SER A 194 2.41 -6.28 1.25
N ALA A 195 1.38 -6.66 1.99
CA ALA A 195 1.32 -6.46 3.44
C ALA A 195 2.37 -7.31 4.19
N SER A 196 2.94 -8.32 3.55
CA SER A 196 4.04 -9.12 4.12
C SER A 196 5.45 -8.54 3.89
N SER A 197 5.56 -7.32 3.34
CA SER A 197 6.86 -6.70 3.05
C SER A 197 7.57 -6.22 4.32
N ASP A 198 8.86 -6.48 4.45
CA ASP A 198 9.70 -5.94 5.53
C ASP A 198 10.08 -4.46 5.31
N ASN A 199 10.49 -3.79 6.39
CA ASN A 199 10.77 -2.35 6.37
C ASN A 199 11.96 -1.96 5.47
N ASP A 200 12.92 -2.85 5.24
CA ASP A 200 14.07 -2.58 4.37
C ASP A 200 13.63 -2.54 2.91
N PHE A 201 12.82 -3.53 2.50
CA PHE A 201 12.20 -3.57 1.19
C PHE A 201 11.27 -2.38 0.96
N LEU A 202 10.51 -1.95 1.97
CA LEU A 202 9.68 -0.75 1.88
C LEU A 202 10.52 0.51 1.65
N THR A 203 11.63 0.64 2.37
CA THR A 203 12.55 1.79 2.25
C THR A 203 13.16 1.83 0.85
N GLU A 204 13.61 0.68 0.35
CA GLU A 204 14.16 0.58 -1.00
C GLU A 204 13.09 0.85 -2.06
N SER A 205 11.89 0.28 -1.93
CA SER A 205 10.77 0.53 -2.84
C SER A 205 10.39 2.01 -2.90
N TYR A 206 10.38 2.71 -1.76
CA TYR A 206 10.11 4.15 -1.70
C TYR A 206 11.12 4.96 -2.50
N ARG A 207 12.42 4.60 -2.48
CA ARG A 207 13.45 5.33 -3.24
C ARG A 207 13.14 5.41 -4.73
N TYR A 208 12.49 4.42 -5.30
CA TYR A 208 12.17 4.36 -6.72
C TYR A 208 10.77 4.87 -7.04
N TYR A 209 9.75 4.44 -6.29
CA TYR A 209 8.37 4.80 -6.61
C TYR A 209 7.98 6.22 -6.18
N LYS A 210 8.73 6.88 -5.29
CA LYS A 210 8.45 8.27 -4.90
C LYS A 210 8.47 9.27 -6.06
N GLU A 211 9.09 8.91 -7.19
CA GLU A 211 9.15 9.74 -8.38
C GLU A 211 7.93 9.58 -9.30
N MET A 212 7.08 8.58 -9.02
CA MET A 212 5.78 8.44 -9.67
C MET A 212 4.80 9.37 -8.95
N ASP A 213 3.93 10.01 -9.73
CA ASP A 213 2.71 10.57 -9.17
C ASP A 213 1.83 9.37 -8.76
N ILE A 214 1.50 9.27 -7.47
CA ILE A 214 0.72 8.16 -6.91
C ILE A 214 -0.57 8.75 -6.37
N ASP A 215 -1.71 8.26 -6.82
CA ASP A 215 -3.01 8.74 -6.35
C ASP A 215 -3.46 7.98 -5.09
N CYS A 216 -3.34 6.66 -5.10
CA CYS A 216 -3.69 5.82 -3.96
C CYS A 216 -2.80 4.58 -3.79
N LEU A 217 -2.91 3.96 -2.62
CA LEU A 217 -2.21 2.75 -2.24
C LEU A 217 -3.17 1.55 -2.22
N GLY A 218 -2.72 0.40 -2.68
CA GLY A 218 -3.38 -0.88 -2.49
C GLY A 218 -2.45 -1.87 -1.79
N PHE A 219 -2.95 -2.56 -0.77
CA PHE A 219 -2.17 -3.59 -0.08
C PHE A 219 -2.74 -4.97 -0.35
N THR A 220 -1.86 -5.92 -0.66
CA THR A 220 -2.26 -7.30 -0.95
C THR A 220 -1.75 -8.28 0.07
N LYS A 221 -2.18 -9.54 -0.03
CA LYS A 221 -1.66 -10.67 0.76
C LYS A 221 -1.80 -10.47 2.27
N LEU A 222 -2.89 -9.85 2.72
CA LEU A 222 -3.16 -9.68 4.16
C LEU A 222 -3.38 -11.02 4.89
N ASP A 223 -3.76 -12.05 4.14
CA ASP A 223 -3.90 -13.45 4.56
C ASP A 223 -2.55 -14.17 4.76
N GLU A 224 -1.50 -13.75 4.03
CA GLU A 224 -0.14 -14.28 4.18
C GLU A 224 0.69 -13.46 5.20
N SER A 225 0.15 -12.34 5.66
CA SER A 225 0.87 -11.34 6.45
C SER A 225 0.87 -11.68 7.94
N VAL A 226 2.05 -11.98 8.48
CA VAL A 226 2.24 -12.13 9.94
C VAL A 226 2.10 -10.80 10.66
N ASN A 227 2.56 -9.69 10.07
CA ASN A 227 2.56 -8.36 10.67
C ASN A 227 2.11 -7.30 9.67
N ARG A 228 1.23 -6.38 10.08
CA ARG A 228 0.55 -5.45 9.17
C ARG A 228 0.97 -3.98 9.34
N GLY A 229 1.97 -3.68 10.17
CA GLY A 229 2.46 -2.33 10.42
C GLY A 229 3.02 -1.62 9.17
N CYS A 230 3.43 -2.37 8.16
CA CYS A 230 3.85 -1.84 6.87
C CYS A 230 2.78 -0.96 6.20
N ILE A 231 1.49 -1.27 6.42
CA ILE A 231 0.35 -0.54 5.87
C ILE A 231 0.37 0.89 6.39
N TYR A 232 0.55 1.06 7.71
CA TYR A 232 0.66 2.36 8.35
C TYR A 232 1.95 3.08 7.97
N ASN A 233 3.08 2.36 7.91
CA ASN A 233 4.36 2.95 7.53
C ASN A 233 4.28 3.58 6.13
N LEU A 234 3.76 2.85 5.16
CA LEU A 234 3.67 3.32 3.77
C LEU A 234 2.60 4.38 3.56
N SER A 235 1.45 4.29 4.25
CA SER A 235 0.41 5.32 4.13
C SER A 235 0.91 6.69 4.55
N LEU A 236 1.74 6.75 5.60
CA LEU A 236 2.41 7.97 6.03
C LEU A 236 3.54 8.41 5.08
N ILE A 237 4.43 7.48 4.72
CA ILE A 237 5.60 7.79 3.87
C ILE A 237 5.19 8.35 2.51
N TYR A 238 4.20 7.74 1.86
CA TYR A 238 3.68 8.26 0.59
C TYR A 238 2.69 9.39 0.78
N SER A 239 2.08 9.51 1.96
CA SER A 239 1.00 10.46 2.22
C SER A 239 -0.10 10.33 1.17
N ARG A 240 -0.56 9.10 0.93
CA ARG A 240 -1.64 8.78 -0.02
C ARG A 240 -2.71 7.91 0.62
N PRO A 241 -3.99 8.05 0.21
CA PRO A 241 -5.08 7.25 0.75
C PRO A 241 -4.96 5.78 0.33
N ILE A 242 -5.51 4.90 1.15
CA ILE A 242 -5.62 3.47 0.87
C ILE A 242 -6.95 3.22 0.17
N ALA A 243 -6.91 2.61 -1.01
CA ALA A 243 -8.10 2.33 -1.79
C ALA A 243 -8.68 0.94 -1.52
N TYR A 244 -7.83 -0.07 -1.33
CA TYR A 244 -8.27 -1.44 -1.11
C TYR A 244 -7.20 -2.31 -0.46
N LEU A 245 -7.69 -3.39 0.16
CA LEU A 245 -6.91 -4.44 0.78
C LEU A 245 -7.33 -5.79 0.20
N THR A 246 -6.40 -6.68 -0.15
CA THR A 246 -6.76 -8.05 -0.57
C THR A 246 -6.41 -9.07 0.49
N THR A 247 -7.32 -10.01 0.76
CA THR A 247 -7.27 -10.93 1.90
C THR A 247 -7.30 -12.41 1.47
N GLY A 248 -6.79 -12.73 0.28
CA GLY A 248 -6.84 -14.09 -0.25
C GLY A 248 -6.76 -14.14 -1.77
N GLN A 249 -6.95 -15.33 -2.34
CA GLN A 249 -6.80 -15.56 -3.78
C GLN A 249 -8.14 -15.66 -4.52
N ARG A 250 -9.28 -15.73 -3.82
CA ARG A 250 -10.59 -15.91 -4.47
C ARG A 250 -11.01 -14.66 -5.21
N ILE A 251 -11.43 -14.85 -6.45
CA ILE A 251 -11.96 -13.81 -7.32
C ILE A 251 -13.48 -14.00 -7.39
N PRO A 252 -14.28 -12.95 -7.17
CA PRO A 252 -13.90 -11.55 -6.91
C PRO A 252 -13.89 -11.16 -5.43
N ASN A 253 -14.08 -12.12 -4.52
CA ASN A 253 -14.53 -11.82 -3.15
C ASN A 253 -13.42 -11.42 -2.19
N ASP A 254 -12.16 -11.83 -2.40
CA ASP A 254 -11.07 -11.53 -1.45
C ASP A 254 -10.44 -10.15 -1.72
N ILE A 255 -11.28 -9.11 -1.71
CA ILE A 255 -10.91 -7.68 -1.77
C ILE A 255 -11.85 -6.87 -0.88
N LEU A 256 -11.28 -5.94 -0.11
CA LEU A 256 -11.96 -5.04 0.80
C LEU A 256 -11.75 -3.60 0.35
N PHE A 257 -12.77 -2.77 0.51
CA PHE A 257 -12.74 -1.32 0.32
C PHE A 257 -12.97 -0.68 1.70
N PRO A 258 -11.90 -0.54 2.54
CA PRO A 258 -12.06 -0.25 3.96
C PRO A 258 -12.24 1.25 4.24
N ASP A 259 -12.91 1.57 5.35
CA ASP A 259 -12.75 2.87 6.00
C ASP A 259 -11.47 2.92 6.85
N SER A 260 -11.05 4.11 7.26
CA SER A 260 -9.82 4.29 8.05
C SER A 260 -9.81 3.50 9.35
N ARG A 261 -10.98 3.33 9.98
CA ARG A 261 -11.11 2.58 11.24
C ARG A 261 -10.90 1.08 11.03
N THR A 262 -11.40 0.54 9.93
CA THR A 262 -11.19 -0.86 9.53
C THR A 262 -9.71 -1.11 9.26
N VAL A 263 -9.03 -0.20 8.54
CA VAL A 263 -7.59 -0.32 8.33
C VAL A 263 -6.84 -0.30 9.67
N ALA A 264 -7.15 0.66 10.54
CA ALA A 264 -6.49 0.78 11.83
C ALA A 264 -6.67 -0.48 12.70
N ARG A 265 -7.89 -1.05 12.73
CA ARG A 265 -8.15 -2.35 13.39
C ARG A 265 -7.30 -3.45 12.79
N LEU A 266 -7.32 -3.63 11.47
CA LEU A 266 -6.55 -4.67 10.80
C LEU A 266 -5.04 -4.58 11.08
N ILE A 267 -4.49 -3.38 11.25
CA ILE A 267 -3.08 -3.17 11.60
C ILE A 267 -2.78 -3.58 13.04
N LEU A 268 -3.67 -3.24 13.96
CA LEU A 268 -3.55 -3.59 15.38
C LEU A 268 -3.92 -5.06 15.67
N GLU A 269 -4.68 -5.69 14.79
CA GLU A 269 -5.01 -7.10 14.85
C GLU A 269 -3.75 -7.94 14.64
N ASN A 270 -3.19 -8.44 15.75
CA ASN A 270 -2.27 -9.56 15.74
C ASN A 270 -2.26 -10.33 17.08
N ASN A 271 -2.82 -11.55 17.04
CA ASN A 271 -2.65 -12.69 17.95
C ASN A 271 -2.67 -12.42 19.47
N ASP A 272 -3.77 -11.85 19.98
CA ASP A 272 -4.10 -11.72 21.42
C ASP A 272 -4.16 -13.05 22.22
N ASN A 273 -3.72 -14.18 21.66
CA ASN A 273 -3.55 -15.43 22.40
C ASN A 273 -2.19 -15.58 23.11
N LYS A 274 -1.31 -14.57 23.10
CA LYS A 274 -0.01 -14.65 23.81
C LYS A 274 0.21 -13.62 24.93
N ILE A 275 -0.74 -12.73 25.19
CA ILE A 275 -0.64 -11.77 26.30
C ILE A 275 -1.94 -11.77 27.12
N ARG A 276 -2.38 -12.95 27.56
CA ARG A 276 -3.16 -13.07 28.79
C ARG A 276 -2.28 -13.78 29.82
N PRO A 277 -1.98 -13.18 30.99
CA PRO A 277 -1.47 -13.96 32.10
C PRO A 277 -2.52 -15.02 32.44
N ASN A 278 -2.05 -16.26 32.59
CA ASN A 278 -2.80 -17.38 33.16
C ASN A 278 -3.76 -16.88 34.24
N LYS A 279 -5.07 -16.84 33.96
CA LYS A 279 -6.05 -16.96 35.04
C LYS A 279 -6.08 -18.44 35.37
N GLY A 280 -5.60 -18.70 36.58
CA GLY A 280 -5.24 -20.02 37.05
C GLY A 280 -6.36 -21.03 36.99
N VAL A 281 -5.90 -22.28 37.01
CA VAL A 281 -6.57 -23.42 37.60
C VAL A 281 -7.36 -23.00 38.83
N SER A 282 -8.65 -23.27 38.83
CA SER A 282 -9.47 -23.44 40.03
C SER A 282 -10.65 -24.32 39.62
N GLN A 283 -10.52 -25.60 39.99
CA GLN A 283 -11.51 -26.67 40.22
C GLN A 283 -12.87 -26.59 39.52
#